data_AF-A0A5C8MW17-F1
#
_entry.id   AF-A0A5C8MW17-F1
#
_cell.length_a   1.000
_cell.length_b   1.000
_cell.length_c   1.000
_cell.angle_alpha   90.00
_cell.angle_beta   90.00
_cell.angle_gamma   90.00
#
_symmetry.space_group_name_H-M   'P 1'
#
loop_
_entity.id
_entity.type
_entity.pdbx_description
1 polymer ?
#
loop_
_entity_poly.entity_id
_entity_poly.type
_entity_poly.pdbx_seq_one_letter_code
_entity_poly.pdbx_strand_id
1 'polypeptide(L)'
;MRDYLESIYATFLFDRKTMGLTFFVPVVMFGLSLLLILLVPREQNGIYNNIIIIQGVFIPFSCWCLMYRLSEMYEEGAQETLVPYYSKRFGIDFLRYFIVNIIGVFLLCTAFVVKYGMPSLSALNVIHFIILVLFYMFFGTSLIVLIKNIEISLTIIIIYTVLEVVTLGEFMPWPHIFLFQPPVWDPFLLRKFVILLITVIALMFTTVIFIQRADRKPQ
;
A
#
# COMPACT_ATOMS: atom_id res chain seq x y z
N MET A 1 -22.02 19.08 0.97
CA MET A 1 -20.55 18.97 1.15
C MET A 1 -20.19 18.69 2.62
N ARG A 2 -20.76 19.46 3.56
CA ARG A 2 -20.61 19.22 5.01
C ARG A 2 -21.02 17.80 5.44
N ASP A 3 -22.21 17.35 5.08
CA ASP A 3 -22.74 16.02 5.47
C ASP A 3 -21.87 14.87 4.94
N TYR A 4 -21.25 15.05 3.78
CA TYR A 4 -20.34 14.07 3.18
C TYR A 4 -19.01 13.98 3.96
N LEU A 5 -18.46 15.13 4.36
CA LEU A 5 -17.25 15.18 5.19
C LEU A 5 -17.50 14.60 6.59
N GLU A 6 -18.66 14.89 7.19
CA GLU A 6 -19.07 14.32 8.47
C GLU A 6 -19.21 12.80 8.37
N SER A 7 -19.76 12.27 7.26
CA SER A 7 -19.84 10.83 7.00
C SER A 7 -18.46 10.16 6.86
N ILE A 8 -17.52 10.78 6.13
CA ILE A 8 -16.14 10.28 6.00
C ILE A 8 -15.45 10.26 7.38
N TYR A 9 -15.59 11.34 8.14
CA TYR A 9 -15.02 11.45 9.48
C TYR A 9 -15.59 10.38 10.42
N ALA A 10 -16.92 10.20 10.43
CA ALA A 10 -17.57 9.16 11.21
C ALA A 10 -17.06 7.75 10.85
N THR A 11 -16.82 7.50 9.56
CA THR A 11 -16.26 6.22 9.10
C THR A 11 -14.84 6.01 9.62
N PHE A 12 -13.96 7.02 9.57
CA PHE A 12 -12.63 6.91 10.16
C PHE A 12 -12.65 6.72 11.68
N LEU A 13 -13.57 7.40 12.37
CA LEU A 13 -13.72 7.26 13.81
C LEU A 13 -14.21 5.85 14.19
N PHE A 14 -15.09 5.28 13.37
CA PHE A 14 -15.50 3.88 13.47
C PHE A 14 -14.31 2.94 13.29
N ASP A 15 -13.56 3.06 12.19
CA ASP A 15 -12.39 2.20 11.92
C ASP A 15 -11.34 2.28 13.03
N ARG A 16 -11.10 3.48 13.56
CA ARG A 16 -10.18 3.67 14.71
C ARG A 16 -10.68 2.95 15.95
N LYS A 17 -12.00 2.93 16.18
CA LYS A 17 -12.61 2.28 17.34
C LYS A 17 -12.55 0.77 17.22
N THR A 18 -12.73 0.21 16.02
CA THR A 18 -12.68 -1.24 15.80
C THR A 18 -11.25 -1.77 15.79
N MET A 19 -10.33 -1.13 15.06
CA MET A 19 -8.92 -1.54 14.98
C MET A 19 -8.11 -1.20 16.24
N GLY A 20 -8.55 -0.23 17.05
CA GLY A 20 -7.84 0.19 18.26
C GLY A 20 -6.44 0.74 17.95
N LEU A 21 -5.40 0.19 18.61
CA LEU A 21 -4.02 0.63 18.41
C LEU A 21 -3.45 0.28 17.02
N THR A 22 -3.94 -0.79 16.39
CA THR A 22 -3.42 -1.23 15.08
C THR A 22 -3.77 -0.24 13.97
N PHE A 23 -4.78 0.61 14.16
CA PHE A 23 -5.14 1.71 13.25
C PHE A 23 -3.96 2.65 12.98
N PHE A 24 -3.10 2.86 13.97
CA PHE A 24 -2.03 3.85 13.89
C PHE A 24 -0.74 3.31 13.24
N VAL A 25 -0.67 2.02 12.88
CA VAL A 25 0.55 1.42 12.33
C VAL A 25 1.04 2.12 11.06
N PRO A 26 0.20 2.46 10.05
CA PRO A 26 0.67 3.23 8.89
C PRO A 26 1.20 4.62 9.25
N VAL A 27 0.64 5.26 10.28
CA VAL A 27 1.09 6.56 10.79
C VAL A 27 2.46 6.42 11.46
N VAL A 28 2.67 5.36 12.23
CA VAL A 28 3.97 5.03 12.83
C VAL A 28 5.01 4.77 11.75
N MET A 29 4.68 4.00 10.71
CA MET A 29 5.60 3.71 9.59
C MET A 29 5.90 4.94 8.72
N PHE A 30 4.94 5.86 8.61
CA PHE A 30 5.19 7.19 8.03
C PHE A 30 6.21 7.97 8.88
N GLY A 31 5.99 8.04 10.20
CA GLY A 31 6.92 8.73 11.11
C GLY A 31 8.32 8.12 11.11
N LEU A 32 8.42 6.79 11.10
CA LEU A 32 9.67 6.05 10.97
C LEU A 32 10.37 6.37 9.65
N SER A 33 9.66 6.31 8.53
CA SER A 33 10.19 6.66 7.21
C SER A 33 10.70 8.10 7.16
N LEU A 34 9.95 9.04 7.73
CA LEU A 34 10.36 10.45 7.81
C LEU A 34 11.63 10.60 8.64
N LEU A 35 11.70 9.96 9.81
CA LEU A 35 12.87 9.99 10.68
C LEU A 35 14.10 9.38 10.01
N LEU A 36 13.95 8.25 9.33
CA LEU A 36 15.04 7.62 8.56
C LEU A 36 15.51 8.54 7.44
N ILE A 37 14.60 9.13 6.66
CA ILE A 37 14.95 10.10 5.63
C ILE A 37 15.72 11.28 6.23
N LEU A 38 15.34 11.79 7.40
CA LEU A 38 15.98 12.94 8.04
C LEU A 38 17.31 12.63 8.72
N LEU A 39 17.50 11.44 9.29
CA LEU A 39 18.71 11.07 10.03
C LEU A 39 19.83 10.47 9.16
N VAL A 40 19.51 9.81 8.04
CA VAL A 40 20.53 9.15 7.21
C VAL A 40 21.51 10.18 6.61
N PRO A 41 22.83 10.05 6.78
CA PRO A 41 23.80 11.01 6.25
C PRO A 41 23.66 11.27 4.75
N ARG A 42 23.98 12.49 4.32
CA ARG A 42 23.90 12.90 2.91
C ARG A 42 25.12 12.38 2.15
N GLU A 43 25.10 11.10 1.79
CA GLU A 43 26.12 10.53 0.90
C GLU A 43 25.70 10.65 -0.58
N GLN A 44 26.57 11.24 -1.40
CA GLN A 44 26.29 11.53 -2.82
C GLN A 44 26.00 10.28 -3.66
N ASN A 45 26.62 9.14 -3.34
CA ASN A 45 26.42 7.88 -4.06
C ASN A 45 25.25 7.04 -3.51
N GLY A 46 24.62 7.45 -2.41
CA GLY A 46 23.59 6.69 -1.68
C GLY A 46 22.16 7.23 -1.82
N ILE A 47 21.91 8.24 -2.65
CA ILE A 47 20.58 8.88 -2.78
C ILE A 47 19.49 7.86 -3.15
N TYR A 48 19.80 6.90 -4.01
CA TYR A 48 18.86 5.83 -4.39
C TYR A 48 18.61 4.81 -3.29
N ASN A 49 19.60 4.54 -2.42
CA ASN A 49 19.37 3.72 -1.23
C ASN A 49 18.33 4.37 -0.30
N ASN A 50 18.23 5.70 -0.31
CA ASN A 50 17.25 6.42 0.49
C ASN A 50 15.84 6.44 -0.14
N ILE A 51 15.70 6.23 -1.45
CA ILE A 51 14.41 6.02 -2.12
C ILE A 51 13.81 4.65 -1.72
N ILE A 52 14.66 3.66 -1.40
CA ILE A 52 14.22 2.36 -0.86
C ILE A 52 13.45 2.53 0.45
N ILE A 53 13.76 3.55 1.26
CA ILE A 53 13.06 3.79 2.53
C ILE A 53 11.55 4.01 2.26
N ILE A 54 11.20 4.84 1.28
CA ILE A 54 9.78 5.09 0.94
C ILE A 54 9.13 3.79 0.44
N GLN A 55 9.79 3.09 -0.49
CA GLN A 55 9.26 1.88 -1.13
C GLN A 55 9.13 0.67 -0.19
N GLY A 56 10.08 0.50 0.74
CA GLY A 56 10.19 -0.67 1.60
C GLY A 56 9.66 -0.48 3.01
N VAL A 57 9.62 0.77 3.53
CA VAL A 57 9.21 1.03 4.92
C VAL A 57 7.79 1.61 4.99
N PHE A 58 7.41 2.51 4.08
CA PHE A 58 6.09 3.13 4.12
C PHE A 58 5.07 2.43 3.22
N ILE A 59 5.37 2.34 1.92
CA ILE A 59 4.40 1.90 0.90
C ILE A 59 3.78 0.51 1.19
N PRO A 60 4.48 -0.51 1.70
CA PRO A 60 3.89 -1.82 1.96
C PRO A 60 2.75 -1.78 2.98
N PHE A 61 2.82 -0.84 3.93
CA PHE A 61 1.79 -0.64 4.96
C PHE A 61 0.57 0.15 4.46
N SER A 62 0.56 0.58 3.19
CA SER A 62 -0.61 1.25 2.59
C SER A 62 -1.86 0.37 2.55
N CYS A 63 -1.69 -0.95 2.53
CA CYS A 63 -2.77 -1.93 2.55
C CYS A 63 -3.38 -2.18 3.94
N TRP A 64 -2.67 -1.79 5.00
CA TRP A 64 -2.93 -2.22 6.38
C TRP A 64 -4.39 -2.00 6.81
N CYS A 65 -4.87 -0.75 6.73
CA CYS A 65 -6.22 -0.43 7.19
C CYS A 65 -7.31 -1.12 6.36
N LEU A 66 -7.08 -1.33 5.05
CA LEU A 66 -8.02 -2.08 4.22
C LEU A 66 -8.07 -3.56 4.61
N MET A 67 -6.91 -4.15 4.93
CA MET A 67 -6.84 -5.54 5.33
C MET A 67 -7.53 -5.78 6.68
N TYR A 68 -7.29 -4.92 7.68
CA TYR A 68 -7.98 -5.04 8.98
C TYR A 68 -9.49 -4.82 8.85
N ARG A 69 -9.92 -3.93 7.98
CA ARG A 69 -11.36 -3.76 7.74
C ARG A 69 -11.97 -5.01 7.11
N LEU A 70 -11.27 -5.66 6.18
CA LEU A 70 -11.74 -6.91 5.59
C LEU A 70 -11.60 -8.11 6.55
N SER A 71 -10.67 -8.10 7.50
CA SER A 71 -10.52 -9.19 8.47
C SER A 71 -11.71 -9.28 9.42
N GLU A 72 -12.31 -8.16 9.82
CA GLU A 72 -13.59 -8.15 10.57
C GLU A 72 -14.69 -8.98 9.86
N MET A 73 -14.66 -8.98 8.52
CA MET A 73 -15.64 -9.70 7.71
C MET A 73 -15.30 -11.19 7.54
N TYR A 74 -14.02 -11.55 7.42
CA TYR A 74 -13.60 -12.91 7.06
C TYR A 74 -13.13 -13.76 8.25
N GLU A 75 -12.61 -13.16 9.31
CA GLU A 75 -11.97 -13.84 10.43
C GLU A 75 -12.84 -13.82 11.69
N GLU A 76 -13.51 -12.71 11.99
CA GLU A 76 -14.33 -12.55 13.20
C GLU A 76 -15.75 -13.15 13.06
N GLY A 77 -16.04 -13.84 11.95
CA GLY A 77 -17.31 -14.55 11.75
C GLY A 77 -18.54 -13.66 11.50
N ALA A 78 -18.38 -12.34 11.44
CA ALA A 78 -19.47 -11.38 11.17
C ALA A 78 -19.83 -11.25 9.67
N GLN A 79 -19.41 -12.23 8.85
CA GLN A 79 -19.53 -12.21 7.40
C GLN A 79 -20.97 -11.94 6.92
N GLU A 80 -21.96 -12.64 7.49
CA GLU A 80 -23.36 -12.50 7.06
C GLU A 80 -23.95 -11.11 7.30
N THR A 81 -23.44 -10.40 8.31
CA THR A 81 -23.91 -9.07 8.68
C THR A 81 -23.13 -7.98 7.94
N LEU A 82 -21.81 -8.14 7.79
CA LEU A 82 -20.93 -7.09 7.28
C LEU A 82 -20.75 -7.09 5.76
N VAL A 83 -20.82 -8.24 5.10
CA VAL A 83 -20.60 -8.33 3.64
C VAL A 83 -21.47 -7.37 2.83
N PRO A 84 -22.79 -7.25 3.06
CA PRO A 84 -23.63 -6.37 2.26
C PRO A 84 -23.25 -4.90 2.37
N TYR A 85 -22.65 -4.50 3.50
CA TYR A 85 -22.22 -3.13 3.75
C TYR A 85 -20.80 -2.87 3.23
N TYR A 86 -19.86 -3.78 3.50
CA TYR A 86 -18.45 -3.60 3.13
C TYR A 86 -18.23 -3.82 1.63
N SER A 87 -18.92 -4.77 1.01
CA SER A 87 -18.86 -5.00 -0.45
C SER A 87 -19.32 -3.75 -1.23
N LYS A 88 -20.47 -3.17 -0.85
CA LYS A 88 -21.04 -1.99 -1.52
C LYS A 88 -20.22 -0.73 -1.32
N ARG A 89 -19.58 -0.58 -0.16
CA ARG A 89 -18.77 0.61 0.18
C ARG A 89 -17.28 0.45 -0.13
N PHE A 90 -16.84 -0.74 -0.56
CA PHE A 90 -15.43 -1.05 -0.81
C PHE A 90 -14.73 0.01 -1.68
N GLY A 91 -15.35 0.47 -2.75
CA GLY A 91 -14.76 1.50 -3.62
C GLY A 91 -14.52 2.84 -2.91
N ILE A 92 -15.43 3.25 -2.03
CA ILE A 92 -15.29 4.48 -1.23
C ILE A 92 -14.19 4.29 -0.18
N ASP A 93 -14.17 3.14 0.49
CA ASP A 93 -13.16 2.83 1.51
C ASP A 93 -11.76 2.75 0.89
N PHE A 94 -11.65 2.10 -0.28
CA PHE A 94 -10.43 2.03 -1.05
C PHE A 94 -9.94 3.43 -1.44
N LEU A 95 -10.81 4.25 -2.04
CA LEU A 95 -10.45 5.62 -2.43
C LEU A 95 -9.99 6.46 -1.24
N ARG A 96 -10.68 6.35 -0.11
CA ARG A 96 -10.37 7.08 1.12
C ARG A 96 -8.97 6.76 1.63
N TYR A 97 -8.63 5.47 1.75
CA TYR A 97 -7.28 5.08 2.18
C TYR A 97 -6.23 5.37 1.11
N PHE A 98 -6.58 5.26 -0.18
CA PHE A 98 -5.70 5.62 -1.27
C PHE A 98 -5.29 7.10 -1.17
N ILE A 99 -6.25 8.01 -0.98
CA ILE A 99 -5.97 9.45 -0.80
C ILE A 99 -5.04 9.69 0.39
N VAL A 100 -5.31 9.07 1.55
CA VAL A 100 -4.47 9.23 2.75
C VAL A 100 -3.04 8.76 2.50
N ASN A 101 -2.87 7.58 1.89
CA ASN A 101 -1.56 7.03 1.59
C ASN A 101 -0.80 7.89 0.56
N ILE A 102 -1.49 8.40 -0.45
CA ILE A 102 -0.90 9.29 -1.48
C ILE A 102 -0.44 10.61 -0.86
N ILE A 103 -1.23 11.20 0.03
CA ILE A 103 -0.81 12.39 0.80
C ILE A 103 0.47 12.06 1.59
N GLY A 104 0.52 10.89 2.26
CA GLY A 104 1.71 10.41 2.95
C GLY A 104 2.94 10.31 2.05
N VAL A 105 2.79 9.70 0.86
CA VAL A 105 3.87 9.62 -0.15
C VAL A 105 4.34 11.02 -0.56
N PHE A 106 3.42 11.95 -0.87
CA PHE A 106 3.80 13.32 -1.25
C PHE A 106 4.55 14.07 -0.14
N LEU A 107 4.16 13.88 1.12
CA LEU A 107 4.87 14.45 2.26
C LEU A 107 6.29 13.87 2.40
N LEU A 108 6.45 12.56 2.25
CA LEU A 108 7.78 11.92 2.26
C LEU A 108 8.65 12.39 1.09
N CYS A 109 8.09 12.49 -0.11
CA CYS A 109 8.76 13.05 -1.29
C CYS A 109 9.21 14.49 -1.05
N THR A 110 8.37 15.31 -0.40
CA THR A 110 8.71 16.71 -0.06
C THR A 110 9.87 16.75 0.93
N ALA A 111 9.82 15.95 2.00
CA ALA A 111 10.92 15.85 2.97
C ALA A 111 12.23 15.38 2.30
N PHE A 112 12.13 14.44 1.37
CA PHE A 112 13.26 13.94 0.59
C PHE A 112 13.88 15.05 -0.27
N VAL A 113 13.06 15.79 -1.02
CA VAL A 113 13.51 16.91 -1.86
C VAL A 113 14.13 18.04 -1.03
N VAL A 114 13.55 18.36 0.13
CA VAL A 114 14.12 19.38 1.04
C VAL A 114 15.52 18.98 1.50
N LYS A 115 15.76 17.70 1.77
CA LYS A 115 17.05 17.21 2.24
C LYS A 115 18.09 17.04 1.12
N TYR A 116 17.72 16.39 0.02
CA TYR A 116 18.65 15.98 -1.04
C TYR A 116 18.68 16.95 -2.24
N GLY A 117 17.67 17.81 -2.39
CA GLY A 117 17.50 18.76 -3.48
C GLY A 117 16.56 18.25 -4.58
N MET A 118 16.02 19.15 -5.41
CA MET A 118 15.07 18.81 -6.48
C MET A 118 15.56 17.74 -7.48
N PRO A 119 16.84 17.69 -7.90
CA PRO A 119 17.33 16.69 -8.84
C PRO A 119 17.32 15.25 -8.29
N SER A 120 17.16 15.09 -6.96
CA SER A 120 17.22 13.78 -6.31
C SER A 120 15.98 12.91 -6.56
N LEU A 121 14.87 13.51 -6.96
CA LEU A 121 13.60 12.82 -7.16
C LEU A 121 13.03 13.16 -8.54
N SER A 122 13.01 12.17 -9.44
CA SER A 122 12.39 12.32 -10.76
C SER A 122 10.86 12.15 -10.67
N ALA A 123 10.14 12.69 -11.67
CA ALA A 123 8.70 12.45 -11.81
C ALA A 123 8.37 10.95 -11.95
N LEU A 124 9.28 10.17 -12.57
CA LEU A 124 9.13 8.72 -12.71
C LEU A 124 9.12 8.01 -11.36
N ASN A 125 9.92 8.44 -10.39
CA ASN A 125 9.88 7.90 -9.02
C ASN A 125 8.52 8.14 -8.37
N VAL A 126 7.95 9.35 -8.54
CA VAL A 126 6.64 9.68 -7.96
C VAL A 126 5.54 8.84 -8.59
N ILE A 127 5.52 8.73 -9.92
CA ILE A 127 4.53 7.88 -10.63
C ILE A 127 4.68 6.43 -10.17
N HIS A 128 5.92 5.93 -10.06
CA HIS A 128 6.20 4.59 -9.57
C HIS A 128 5.64 4.35 -8.16
N PHE A 129 5.84 5.28 -7.23
CA PHE A 129 5.30 5.17 -5.87
C PHE A 129 3.77 5.11 -5.85
N ILE A 130 3.10 5.88 -6.70
CA ILE A 130 1.64 5.86 -6.82
C ILE A 130 1.17 4.47 -7.27
N ILE A 131 1.83 3.89 -8.27
CA ILE A 131 1.48 2.55 -8.76
C ILE A 131 1.81 1.49 -7.70
N LEU A 132 2.93 1.62 -6.97
CA LEU A 132 3.26 0.71 -5.86
C LEU A 132 2.23 0.78 -4.72
N VAL A 133 1.72 1.96 -4.37
CA VAL A 133 0.63 2.10 -3.39
C VAL A 133 -0.61 1.32 -3.88
N LEU A 134 -1.00 1.48 -5.14
CA LEU A 134 -2.09 0.70 -5.71
C LEU A 134 -1.81 -0.81 -5.67
N PHE A 135 -0.58 -1.21 -6.00
CA PHE A 135 -0.15 -2.61 -5.95
C PHE A 135 -0.31 -3.19 -4.55
N TYR A 136 0.26 -2.56 -3.51
CA TYR A 136 0.17 -3.10 -2.16
C TYR A 136 -1.26 -3.08 -1.64
N MET A 137 -2.03 -2.01 -1.89
CA MET A 137 -3.43 -1.95 -1.50
C MET A 137 -4.23 -3.11 -2.10
N PHE A 138 -4.10 -3.38 -3.41
CA PHE A 138 -4.79 -4.50 -4.05
C PHE A 138 -4.19 -5.87 -3.70
N PHE A 139 -2.89 -5.95 -3.48
CA PHE A 139 -2.22 -7.19 -3.09
C PHE A 139 -2.69 -7.61 -1.70
N GLY A 140 -2.73 -6.69 -0.74
CA GLY A 140 -3.24 -6.94 0.59
C GLY A 140 -4.71 -7.31 0.61
N THR A 141 -5.56 -6.58 -0.13
CA THR A 141 -6.99 -6.94 -0.22
C THR A 141 -7.22 -8.27 -0.91
N SER A 142 -6.42 -8.62 -1.93
CA SER A 142 -6.51 -9.92 -2.59
C SER A 142 -6.11 -11.06 -1.64
N LEU A 143 -5.01 -10.90 -0.90
CA LEU A 143 -4.55 -11.89 0.07
C LEU A 143 -5.56 -12.15 1.19
N ILE A 144 -6.10 -11.09 1.82
CA ILE A 144 -7.06 -11.28 2.93
C ILE A 144 -8.35 -11.95 2.45
N VAL A 145 -8.81 -11.65 1.24
CA VAL A 145 -10.02 -12.25 0.67
C VAL A 145 -9.81 -13.73 0.30
N LEU A 146 -8.60 -14.10 -0.13
CA LEU A 146 -8.25 -15.48 -0.51
C LEU A 146 -7.93 -16.36 0.70
N ILE A 147 -7.13 -15.83 1.63
CA ILE A 147 -6.59 -16.58 2.77
C ILE A 147 -7.55 -16.53 3.96
N LYS A 148 -8.30 -15.43 4.11
CA LYS A 148 -9.23 -15.19 5.23
C LYS A 148 -8.57 -15.21 6.61
N ASN A 149 -7.30 -14.82 6.65
CA ASN A 149 -6.53 -14.67 7.89
C ASN A 149 -5.59 -13.47 7.76
N ILE A 150 -5.70 -12.52 8.69
CA ILE A 150 -4.93 -11.27 8.66
C ILE A 150 -3.43 -11.51 8.89
N GLU A 151 -3.09 -12.40 9.83
CA GLU A 151 -1.72 -12.66 10.23
C GLU A 151 -0.89 -13.27 9.10
N ILE A 152 -1.42 -14.30 8.43
CA ILE A 152 -0.77 -14.95 7.29
C ILE A 152 -0.65 -13.95 6.13
N SER A 153 -1.69 -13.17 5.85
CA SER A 153 -1.70 -12.21 4.75
C SER A 153 -0.65 -11.12 4.96
N LEU A 154 -0.56 -10.55 6.17
CA LEU A 154 0.47 -9.56 6.51
C LEU A 154 1.87 -10.16 6.49
N THR A 155 2.02 -11.41 6.94
CA THR A 155 3.31 -12.12 6.90
C THR A 155 3.82 -12.26 5.47
N ILE A 156 2.96 -12.63 4.52
CA ILE A 156 3.33 -12.72 3.09
C ILE A 156 3.79 -11.36 2.56
N ILE A 157 3.08 -10.27 2.89
CA ILE A 157 3.44 -8.92 2.48
C ILE A 157 4.81 -8.53 3.02
N ILE A 158 5.05 -8.76 4.32
CA ILE A 158 6.32 -8.43 4.96
C ILE A 158 7.46 -9.26 4.37
N ILE A 159 7.28 -10.58 4.22
CA ILE A 159 8.30 -11.45 3.60
C ILE A 159 8.61 -10.97 2.19
N TYR A 160 7.58 -10.67 1.38
CA TYR A 160 7.77 -10.16 0.04
C TYR A 160 8.59 -8.87 0.02
N THR A 161 8.20 -7.88 0.82
CA THR A 161 8.90 -6.60 0.91
C THR A 161 10.34 -6.77 1.39
N VAL A 162 10.57 -7.53 2.48
CA VAL A 162 11.89 -7.71 3.06
C VAL A 162 12.82 -8.42 2.08
N LEU A 163 12.34 -9.47 1.41
CA LEU A 163 13.14 -10.17 0.41
C LEU A 163 13.48 -9.26 -0.77
N GLU A 164 12.53 -8.49 -1.29
CA GLU A 164 12.79 -7.56 -2.39
C GLU A 164 13.86 -6.52 -2.00
N VAL A 165 13.77 -5.96 -0.78
CA VAL A 165 14.75 -4.97 -0.27
C VAL A 165 16.12 -5.59 -0.02
N VAL A 166 16.20 -6.74 0.66
CA VAL A 166 17.46 -7.38 1.05
C VAL A 166 18.20 -7.94 -0.17
N THR A 167 17.47 -8.44 -1.16
CA THR A 167 18.06 -9.02 -2.38
C THR A 167 18.30 -7.98 -3.47
N LEU A 168 17.91 -6.72 -3.27
CA LEU A 168 17.90 -5.67 -4.28
C LEU A 168 17.21 -6.09 -5.59
N GLY A 169 16.27 -7.05 -5.50
CA GLY A 169 15.61 -7.66 -6.64
C GLY A 169 16.52 -8.51 -7.53
N GLU A 170 17.59 -9.14 -7.04
CA GLU A 170 18.44 -10.03 -7.84
C GLU A 170 18.12 -11.53 -7.70
N PHE A 171 17.49 -11.94 -6.59
CA PHE A 171 17.31 -13.36 -6.24
C PHE A 171 15.86 -13.86 -6.25
N MET A 172 14.92 -13.05 -6.71
CA MET A 172 13.50 -13.42 -6.76
C MET A 172 13.05 -13.86 -8.16
N PRO A 173 12.37 -15.02 -8.32
CA PRO A 173 11.81 -15.45 -9.61
C PRO A 173 10.51 -14.70 -10.00
N TRP A 174 10.03 -13.82 -9.12
CA TRP A 174 8.81 -13.02 -9.27
C TRP A 174 9.19 -11.63 -9.81
N PRO A 175 8.25 -10.89 -10.42
CA PRO A 175 8.59 -9.62 -11.03
C PRO A 175 9.10 -8.60 -10.01
N HIS A 176 10.29 -8.05 -10.29
CA HIS A 176 10.89 -6.99 -9.48
C HIS A 176 10.18 -5.67 -9.70
N ILE A 177 9.44 -5.24 -8.70
CA ILE A 177 8.62 -4.03 -8.80
C ILE A 177 9.31 -2.83 -8.17
N PHE A 178 10.38 -3.01 -7.38
CA PHE A 178 11.12 -1.88 -6.78
C PHE A 178 12.15 -1.27 -7.73
N LEU A 179 12.40 0.02 -7.51
CA LEU A 179 13.46 0.78 -8.17
C LEU A 179 14.63 0.95 -7.21
N PHE A 180 15.74 0.28 -7.52
CA PHE A 180 17.02 0.36 -6.81
C PHE A 180 18.05 1.23 -7.56
N GLN A 181 17.73 1.63 -8.78
CA GLN A 181 18.60 2.40 -9.67
C GLN A 181 17.87 3.65 -10.18
N PRO A 182 18.61 4.67 -10.65
CA PRO A 182 18.02 5.82 -11.30
C PRO A 182 17.06 5.44 -12.42
N PRO A 183 15.81 5.95 -12.42
CA PRO A 183 14.88 5.73 -13.52
C PRO A 183 15.35 6.55 -14.72
N VAL A 184 16.18 5.92 -15.55
CA VAL A 184 16.49 6.38 -16.90
C VAL A 184 15.45 5.77 -17.83
N TRP A 185 15.10 6.46 -18.92
CA TRP A 185 14.20 5.92 -19.94
C TRP A 185 14.87 4.77 -20.69
N ASP A 186 14.86 3.59 -20.08
CA ASP A 186 15.38 2.36 -20.65
C ASP A 186 14.24 1.33 -20.85
N PRO A 187 14.42 0.36 -21.76
CA PRO A 187 13.41 -0.68 -22.00
C PRO A 187 13.08 -1.50 -20.74
N PHE A 188 14.02 -1.58 -19.79
CA PHE A 188 13.87 -2.34 -18.56
C PHE A 188 12.92 -1.65 -17.57
N LEU A 189 13.02 -0.34 -17.36
CA LEU A 189 12.09 0.45 -16.56
C LEU A 189 10.67 0.34 -17.14
N LEU A 190 10.52 0.50 -18.45
CA LEU A 190 9.21 0.40 -19.10
C LEU A 190 8.58 -0.98 -18.87
N ARG A 191 9.37 -2.05 -19.00
CA ARG A 191 8.92 -3.41 -18.69
C ARG A 191 8.45 -3.56 -17.24
N LYS A 192 9.21 -3.01 -16.27
CA LYS A 192 8.81 -3.02 -14.84
C LYS A 192 7.46 -2.34 -14.62
N PHE A 193 7.26 -1.15 -15.21
CA PHE A 193 5.99 -0.42 -15.11
C PHE A 193 4.83 -1.19 -15.74
N VAL A 194 5.02 -1.78 -16.92
CA VAL A 194 3.99 -2.56 -17.61
C VAL A 194 3.61 -3.79 -16.79
N ILE A 195 4.59 -4.54 -16.27
CA ILE A 195 4.32 -5.72 -15.43
C ILE A 195 3.57 -5.30 -14.17
N LEU A 196 4.05 -4.26 -13.47
CA LEU A 196 3.41 -3.76 -12.26
C LEU A 196 1.96 -3.35 -12.53
N LEU A 197 1.67 -2.64 -13.62
CA LEU A 197 0.32 -2.22 -13.99
C LEU A 197 -0.59 -3.43 -14.31
N ILE A 198 -0.09 -4.41 -15.07
CA ILE A 198 -0.82 -5.65 -15.35
C ILE A 198 -1.13 -6.39 -14.04
N THR A 199 -0.17 -6.49 -13.13
CA THR A 199 -0.36 -7.14 -11.83
C THR A 199 -1.40 -6.41 -10.98
N VAL A 200 -1.36 -5.07 -10.94
CA VAL A 200 -2.37 -4.24 -10.26
C VAL A 200 -3.77 -4.55 -10.81
N ILE A 201 -3.93 -4.59 -12.13
CA ILE A 201 -5.21 -4.88 -12.78
C ILE A 201 -5.68 -6.30 -12.41
N ALA A 202 -4.80 -7.29 -12.48
CA ALA A 202 -5.13 -8.67 -12.13
C ALA A 202 -5.55 -8.81 -10.65
N LEU A 203 -4.85 -8.14 -9.72
CA LEU A 203 -5.18 -8.12 -8.30
C LEU A 203 -6.50 -7.39 -8.01
N MET A 204 -6.78 -6.30 -8.73
CA MET A 204 -8.06 -5.61 -8.68
C MET A 204 -9.21 -6.54 -9.09
N PHE A 205 -9.10 -7.22 -10.23
CA PHE A 205 -10.12 -8.19 -10.65
C PHE A 205 -10.31 -9.31 -9.64
N THR A 206 -9.21 -9.86 -9.11
CA THR A 206 -9.26 -10.89 -8.07
C THR A 206 -10.04 -10.41 -6.84
N THR A 207 -9.70 -9.21 -6.34
CA THR A 207 -10.36 -8.60 -5.19
C THR A 207 -11.86 -8.42 -5.43
N VAL A 208 -12.23 -7.82 -6.57
CA VAL A 208 -13.64 -7.54 -6.91
C VAL A 208 -14.45 -8.83 -7.06
N ILE A 209 -13.92 -9.81 -7.79
CA ILE A 209 -14.62 -11.09 -8.03
C ILE A 209 -14.90 -11.80 -6.71
N PHE A 210 -13.92 -11.89 -5.81
CA PHE A 210 -14.10 -12.64 -4.57
C PHE A 210 -14.94 -11.87 -3.53
N ILE A 211 -14.85 -10.54 -3.47
CA ILE A 211 -15.76 -9.74 -2.64
C ILE A 211 -17.21 -9.92 -3.13
N GLN A 212 -17.45 -9.88 -4.44
CA GLN A 212 -18.79 -10.11 -5.00
C GLN A 212 -19.29 -11.54 -4.79
N ARG A 213 -18.40 -12.55 -4.84
CA ARG A 213 -18.77 -13.94 -4.52
C ARG A 213 -19.17 -14.09 -3.05
N ALA A 214 -18.50 -13.37 -2.14
CA ALA A 214 -18.85 -13.39 -0.71
C ALA A 214 -20.25 -12.78 -0.44
N ASP A 215 -20.70 -11.83 -1.28
CA ASP A 215 -22.02 -11.17 -1.18
C ASP A 215 -23.17 -12.03 -1.70
N ARG A 216 -22.89 -13.03 -2.53
CA ARG A 216 -23.90 -14.00 -2.97
C ARG A 216 -24.15 -14.99 -1.83
N LYS A 217 -25.30 -14.85 -1.14
CA LYS A 217 -25.76 -15.81 -0.13
C LYS A 217 -25.64 -17.25 -0.66
N PRO A 218 -25.22 -18.23 0.16
CA PRO A 218 -25.48 -19.62 -0.18
C PRO A 218 -26.99 -19.79 -0.34
N GLN A 219 -27.41 -20.34 -1.48
CA GLN A 219 -28.79 -20.76 -1.70
C GLN A 219 -29.11 -21.97 -0.84
#